data_AF-W0JTR5-F1
#
_entry.id   AF-W0JTR5-F1
#
_cell.length_a   1.000
_cell.length_b   1.000
_cell.length_c   1.000
_cell.angle_alpha   90.00
_cell.angle_beta   90.00
_cell.angle_gamma   90.00
#
_symmetry.space_group_name_H-M   'P 1'
#
loop_
_entity.id
_entity.type
_entity.pdbx_description
1 polymer ?
#
loop_
_entity_poly.entity_id
_entity_poly.type
_entity_poly.pdbx_seq_one_letter_code
_entity_poly.pdbx_strand_id
1 'polypeptide(L)'
;MEPRELVHFVTQQTRFALINNILQHPDQLPSMYELEELNPSVSDATVYKHVQKLIDAGIVKEVALDDDERRQGYPWKFYGLTEEGREFLDDHNLLAAEETLQQIYDTISDKLEKMVKYENAPRPEEA
;
A
#
# COMPACT_ATOMS: atom_id res chain seq x y z
N MET A 1 -4.50 16.46 -12.95
CA MET A 1 -3.17 16.31 -13.57
C MET A 1 -3.38 15.73 -14.95
N GLU A 2 -2.61 16.16 -15.93
CA GLU A 2 -2.59 15.49 -17.24
C GLU A 2 -2.01 14.07 -17.10
N PRO A 3 -2.38 13.10 -17.96
CA PRO A 3 -1.94 11.70 -17.80
C PRO A 3 -0.42 11.54 -17.67
N ARG A 4 0.37 12.28 -18.46
CA ARG A 4 1.85 12.26 -18.37
C ARG A 4 2.39 12.81 -17.05
N GLU A 5 1.74 13.83 -16.50
CA GLU A 5 2.11 14.38 -15.20
C GLU A 5 1.80 13.38 -14.09
N LEU A 6 0.68 12.66 -14.20
CA LEU A 6 0.30 11.63 -13.26
C LEU A 6 1.25 10.42 -13.33
N VAL A 7 1.69 10.01 -14.53
CA VAL A 7 2.74 8.97 -14.68
C VAL A 7 4.03 9.43 -13.99
N HIS A 8 4.51 10.64 -14.28
CA HIS A 8 5.70 11.18 -13.64
C HIS A 8 5.53 11.29 -12.12
N PHE A 9 4.32 11.63 -11.68
CA PHE A 9 3.97 11.68 -10.28
C PHE A 9 4.08 10.29 -9.64
N VAL A 10 3.39 9.26 -10.12
CA VAL A 10 3.40 7.93 -9.50
C VAL A 10 4.76 7.24 -9.59
N THR A 11 5.52 7.49 -10.65
CA THR A 11 6.85 6.86 -10.89
C THR A 11 8.00 7.52 -10.15
N GLN A 12 7.75 8.57 -9.35
CA GLN A 12 8.77 9.07 -8.43
C GLN A 12 9.09 8.00 -7.39
N GLN A 13 10.39 7.75 -7.19
CA GLN A 13 10.94 6.64 -6.41
C GLN A 13 10.14 6.24 -5.16
N THR A 14 9.88 7.18 -4.24
CA THR A 14 9.18 6.87 -2.98
C THR A 14 7.72 6.50 -3.19
N ARG A 15 7.01 7.19 -4.09
CA ARG A 15 5.60 6.87 -4.39
C ARG A 15 5.48 5.54 -5.11
N PHE A 16 6.40 5.26 -6.03
CA PHE A 16 6.41 4.00 -6.75
C PHE A 16 6.73 2.82 -5.83
N ALA A 17 7.65 3.00 -4.88
CA ALA A 17 7.91 2.00 -3.84
C ALA A 17 6.66 1.70 -3.01
N LEU A 18 5.94 2.74 -2.56
CA LEU A 18 4.70 2.57 -1.80
C LEU A 18 3.60 1.87 -2.59
N ILE A 19 3.43 2.19 -3.88
CA ILE A 19 2.49 1.49 -4.76
C ILE A 19 2.87 0.00 -4.87
N ASN A 20 4.15 -0.30 -5.07
CA ASN A 20 4.61 -1.69 -5.11
C ASN A 20 4.43 -2.40 -3.77
N ASN A 21 4.57 -1.70 -2.64
CA ASN A 21 4.30 -2.28 -1.32
C ASN A 21 2.83 -2.61 -1.10
N ILE A 22 1.92 -1.83 -1.69
CA ILE A 22 0.49 -2.15 -1.72
C ILE A 22 0.27 -3.40 -2.58
N LEU A 23 0.78 -3.41 -3.81
CA LEU A 23 0.59 -4.51 -4.77
C LEU A 23 1.18 -5.85 -4.28
N GLN A 24 2.31 -5.82 -3.58
CA GLN A 24 2.97 -7.03 -3.09
C GLN A 24 2.31 -7.61 -1.83
N HIS A 25 1.48 -6.83 -1.11
CA HIS A 25 0.83 -7.30 0.11
C HIS A 25 -0.24 -8.34 -0.25
N PRO A 26 -0.38 -9.46 0.50
CA PRO A 26 -1.32 -10.54 0.17
C PRO A 26 -2.77 -10.06 -0.02
N ASP A 27 -3.25 -9.21 0.88
CA ASP A 27 -4.59 -8.60 0.78
C ASP A 27 -4.62 -7.26 0.03
N GLN A 28 -3.50 -6.81 -0.53
CA GLN A 28 -3.32 -5.46 -1.11
C GLN A 28 -3.77 -4.29 -0.21
N LEU A 29 -3.77 -4.53 1.11
CA LEU A 29 -4.24 -3.62 2.14
C LEU A 29 -3.24 -3.57 3.31
N PRO A 30 -1.99 -3.11 3.07
CA PRO A 30 -1.06 -2.86 4.17
C PRO A 30 -1.56 -1.73 5.08
N SER A 31 -1.24 -1.84 6.37
CA SER A 31 -1.36 -0.74 7.33
C SER A 31 -0.23 0.28 7.16
N MET A 32 -0.36 1.47 7.75
CA MET A 32 0.71 2.48 7.74
C MET A 32 2.01 1.93 8.33
N TYR A 33 1.92 1.15 9.40
CA TYR A 33 3.09 0.53 10.04
C TYR A 33 3.83 -0.41 9.08
N GLU A 34 3.10 -1.21 8.31
CA GLU A 34 3.72 -2.11 7.32
C GLU A 34 4.40 -1.31 6.19
N LEU A 35 3.79 -0.22 5.75
CA LEU A 35 4.40 0.69 4.76
C LEU A 35 5.68 1.35 5.30
N GLU A 36 5.70 1.75 6.58
CA GLU A 36 6.88 2.32 7.22
C GLU A 36 8.02 1.29 7.31
N GLU A 37 7.73 0.08 7.80
CA GLU A 37 8.72 -1.00 7.94
C GLU A 37 9.29 -1.48 6.58
N LEU A 38 8.47 -1.45 5.52
CA LEU A 38 8.91 -1.79 4.16
C LEU A 38 9.77 -0.69 3.51
N ASN A 39 9.85 0.51 4.11
CA ASN A 39 10.60 1.65 3.58
C ASN A 39 11.61 2.21 4.60
N PRO A 40 12.56 1.40 5.13
CA PRO A 40 13.44 1.81 6.23
C PRO A 40 14.43 2.93 5.87
N SER A 41 14.59 3.26 4.58
CA SER A 41 15.42 4.37 4.12
C SER A 41 14.67 5.72 4.07
N VAL A 42 13.37 5.71 4.38
CA VAL A 42 12.48 6.87 4.36
C VAL A 42 11.90 7.05 5.76
N SER A 43 11.84 8.28 6.27
CA SER A 43 11.24 8.50 7.59
C SER A 43 9.73 8.27 7.57
N ASP A 44 9.17 7.84 8.71
CA ASP A 44 7.74 7.60 8.91
C ASP A 44 6.88 8.79 8.45
N ALA A 45 7.28 10.01 8.84
CA ALA A 45 6.60 11.24 8.43
C ALA A 45 6.64 11.46 6.90
N THR A 46 7.70 11.00 6.24
CA THR A 46 7.83 11.07 4.78
C THR A 46 6.97 10.00 4.11
N VAL A 47 6.94 8.77 4.63
CA VAL A 47 6.03 7.71 4.18
C VAL A 47 4.59 8.20 4.25
N TYR A 48 4.15 8.65 5.42
CA TYR A 48 2.81 9.22 5.64
C TYR A 48 2.49 10.34 4.63
N LYS A 49 3.41 11.30 4.45
CA LYS A 49 3.23 12.40 3.50
C LYS A 49 3.07 11.92 2.05
N HIS A 50 3.78 10.86 1.65
CA HIS A 50 3.69 10.31 0.31
C HIS A 50 2.41 9.49 0.10
N VAL A 51 1.96 8.75 1.12
CA VAL A 51 0.65 8.08 1.11
C VAL A 51 -0.46 9.13 0.96
N GLN A 52 -0.44 10.21 1.73
CA GLN A 52 -1.45 11.26 1.61
C GLN A 52 -1.47 11.89 0.21
N LYS A 53 -0.31 12.13 -0.39
CA LYS A 53 -0.22 12.61 -1.77
C LYS A 53 -0.84 11.65 -2.78
N LEU A 54 -0.66 10.34 -2.59
CA LEU A 54 -1.27 9.32 -3.46
C LEU A 54 -2.80 9.27 -3.29
N ILE A 55 -3.29 9.49 -2.07
CA ILE A 55 -4.72 9.65 -1.77
C ILE A 55 -5.28 10.90 -2.45
N ASP A 56 -4.61 12.04 -2.28
CA ASP A 56 -5.03 13.31 -2.90
C ASP A 56 -5.03 13.25 -4.43
N ALA A 57 -4.19 12.39 -5.02
CA ALA A 57 -4.14 12.13 -6.45
C ALA A 57 -5.16 11.10 -6.94
N GLY A 58 -5.94 10.48 -6.03
CA GLY A 58 -6.95 9.49 -6.36
C GLY A 58 -6.39 8.12 -6.77
N ILE A 59 -5.13 7.81 -6.42
CA ILE A 59 -4.49 6.51 -6.72
C ILE A 59 -4.67 5.51 -5.58
N VAL A 60 -4.61 6.00 -4.34
CA VAL A 60 -4.72 5.20 -3.12
C VAL A 60 -5.96 5.64 -2.34
N LYS A 61 -6.62 4.69 -1.68
CA LYS A 61 -7.68 4.94 -0.71
C LYS A 61 -7.28 4.47 0.67
N GLU A 62 -7.67 5.22 1.69
CA GLU A 62 -7.69 4.72 3.07
C GLU A 62 -8.99 3.94 3.28
N VAL A 63 -8.88 2.72 3.79
CA VAL A 63 -10.02 1.88 4.17
C VAL A 63 -9.89 1.58 5.66
N ALA A 64 -10.99 1.74 6.41
CA ALA A 64 -11.01 1.51 7.84
C ALA A 64 -11.97 0.37 8.17
N LEU A 65 -11.63 -0.38 9.22
CA LEU A 65 -12.55 -1.36 9.81
C LEU A 65 -13.69 -0.64 10.54
N ASP A 66 -14.87 -1.26 10.46
CA ASP A 66 -16.01 -0.88 11.29
C ASP A 66 -15.69 -1.10 12.78
N ASP A 67 -16.35 -0.34 13.66
CA ASP A 67 -16.00 -0.31 15.10
C ASP A 67 -16.06 -1.70 15.75
N ASP A 68 -16.95 -2.58 15.30
CA ASP A 68 -17.16 -3.95 15.78
C ASP A 68 -16.15 -4.97 15.24
N GLU A 69 -15.44 -4.64 14.16
CA GLU A 69 -14.39 -5.49 13.56
C GLU A 69 -13.00 -5.20 14.15
N ARG A 70 -12.84 -4.04 14.81
CA ARG A 70 -11.55 -3.60 15.38
C ARG A 70 -11.09 -4.52 16.50
N ARG A 71 -9.80 -4.85 16.49
CA ARG A 71 -9.13 -5.63 17.55
C ARG A 71 -8.08 -4.79 18.27
N GLN A 72 -8.07 -4.86 19.60
CA GLN A 72 -7.10 -4.12 20.41
C GLN A 72 -5.66 -4.51 20.05
N GLY A 73 -4.83 -3.50 19.80
CA GLY A 73 -3.41 -3.69 19.47
C GLY A 73 -3.15 -4.19 18.04
N TYR A 74 -4.14 -4.06 17.16
CA TYR A 74 -4.04 -4.25 15.71
C TYR A 74 -4.33 -2.91 14.98
N PRO A 75 -3.81 -2.73 13.76
CA PRO A 75 -4.21 -1.62 12.90
C PRO A 75 -5.71 -1.73 12.56
N TRP A 76 -6.32 -0.58 12.33
CA TRP A 76 -7.72 -0.46 11.89
C TRP A 76 -7.88 0.41 10.64
N LYS A 77 -6.78 0.95 10.13
CA LYS A 77 -6.68 1.70 8.87
C LYS A 77 -5.69 1.01 7.95
N PHE A 78 -6.08 0.86 6.71
CA PHE A 78 -5.35 0.19 5.66
C PHE A 78 -5.37 1.03 4.38
N TYR A 79 -4.44 0.75 3.48
CA TYR A 79 -4.24 1.55 2.28
C TYR A 79 -4.19 0.66 1.05
N GLY A 80 -5.17 0.80 0.16
CA GLY A 80 -5.26 0.04 -1.09
C GLY A 80 -5.35 0.95 -2.30
N LEU A 81 -5.28 0.40 -3.50
CA LEU A 81 -5.56 1.16 -4.71
C LEU A 81 -7.05 1.52 -4.82
N THR A 82 -7.35 2.68 -5.36
CA THR A 82 -8.69 2.97 -5.90
C THR A 82 -8.89 2.18 -7.19
N GLU A 83 -10.13 2.03 -7.64
CA GLU A 83 -10.41 1.41 -8.93
C GLU A 83 -9.76 2.21 -10.06
N GLU A 84 -9.94 3.53 -10.05
CA GLU A 84 -9.34 4.44 -11.04
C GLU A 84 -7.81 4.42 -10.98
N GLY A 85 -7.24 4.23 -9.78
CA GLY A 85 -5.81 4.08 -9.57
C GLY A 85 -5.29 2.77 -10.17
N ARG A 86 -6.02 1.67 -10.00
CA ARG A 86 -5.69 0.37 -10.58
C ARG A 86 -5.74 0.41 -12.11
N GLU A 87 -6.85 0.90 -12.68
CA GLU A 87 -7.01 1.09 -14.12
C GLU A 87 -5.89 1.96 -14.70
N PHE A 88 -5.58 3.09 -14.05
CA PHE A 88 -4.50 3.97 -14.49
C PHE A 88 -3.13 3.27 -14.50
N LEU A 89 -2.81 2.48 -13.48
CA LEU A 89 -1.55 1.74 -13.43
C LEU A 89 -1.50 0.65 -14.51
N ASP A 90 -2.63 -0.02 -14.79
CA ASP A 90 -2.72 -1.05 -15.84
C ASP A 90 -2.52 -0.45 -17.24
N ASP A 91 -3.24 0.63 -17.55
CA ASP A 91 -3.15 1.37 -18.82
C ASP A 91 -1.72 1.83 -19.16
N HIS A 92 -0.90 2.03 -18.13
CA HIS A 92 0.49 2.47 -18.25
C HIS A 92 1.50 1.34 -18.01
N ASN A 93 1.06 0.07 -17.96
CA ASN A 93 1.88 -1.13 -17.78
C ASN A 93 2.72 -1.10 -16.50
N LEU A 94 2.20 -0.48 -15.43
CA LEU A 94 2.84 -0.40 -14.12
C LEU A 94 2.46 -1.58 -13.20
N LEU A 95 1.47 -2.39 -13.60
CA LEU A 95 1.08 -3.63 -12.90
C LEU A 95 1.79 -4.89 -13.42
N ALA A 96 2.63 -4.77 -14.46
CA ALA A 96 3.22 -5.91 -15.15
C ALA A 96 4.06 -6.85 -14.24
N ALA A 97 4.50 -6.36 -13.09
CA ALA A 97 5.31 -7.12 -12.13
C ALA A 97 4.53 -7.55 -10.87
N GLU A 98 3.22 -7.33 -10.79
CA GLU A 98 2.41 -7.58 -9.58
C GLU A 98 2.58 -9.01 -9.04
N GLU A 99 2.40 -10.03 -9.88
CA GLU A 99 2.56 -11.44 -9.48
C GLU A 99 3.99 -11.73 -8.96
N THR A 100 4.99 -11.13 -9.59
CA THR A 100 6.39 -11.30 -9.18
C THR A 100 6.66 -10.62 -7.83
N LEU A 101 6.05 -9.45 -7.60
CA LEU A 101 6.16 -8.71 -6.35
C LEU A 101 5.56 -9.52 -5.18
N GLN A 102 4.38 -10.11 -5.37
CA GLN A 102 3.75 -10.96 -4.37
C GLN A 102 4.61 -12.19 -4.04
N GLN A 103 5.15 -12.86 -5.06
CA GLN A 103 6.08 -13.99 -4.85
C GLN A 103 7.33 -13.58 -4.07
N ILE A 104 7.92 -12.42 -4.36
CA ILE A 104 9.06 -11.89 -3.61
C ILE A 104 8.67 -11.63 -2.16
N TYR A 105 7.50 -11.03 -1.91
CA TYR A 105 7.02 -10.73 -0.57
C TYR A 105 6.84 -11.99 0.29
N ASP A 106 6.30 -13.07 -0.31
CA ASP A 106 6.13 -14.37 0.34
C ASP A 106 7.46 -15.01 0.75
N THR A 107 8.57 -14.64 0.08
CA THR A 107 9.90 -15.16 0.42
C THR A 107 10.58 -14.44 1.60
N ILE A 108 10.00 -13.34 2.11
CA ILE A 108 10.57 -12.60 3.24
C ILE A 108 10.39 -13.44 4.52
N SER A 109 11.45 -14.16 4.88
CA SER A 109 11.46 -15.08 6.03
C SER A 109 11.77 -14.41 7.38
N ASP A 110 12.33 -13.20 7.35
CA ASP A 110 12.84 -12.45 8.50
C ASP A 110 11.98 -11.22 8.86
N LYS A 111 10.66 -11.30 8.59
CA LYS A 111 9.70 -10.28 9.02
C LYS A 111 9.71 -10.14 10.55
N LEU A 112 9.70 -8.91 11.04
CA LEU A 112 9.55 -8.62 12.48
C LEU A 112 8.25 -9.21 13.02
N GLU A 113 8.25 -9.70 14.27
CA GLU A 113 7.04 -10.29 14.90
C GLU A 113 5.83 -9.34 14.86
N LYS A 114 6.08 -8.03 15.03
CA LYS A 114 5.04 -7.00 14.97
C LYS A 114 4.49 -6.83 13.55
N MET A 115 5.34 -6.93 12.53
CA MET A 115 4.92 -6.89 11.12
C MET A 115 4.04 -8.09 10.80
N VAL A 116 4.47 -9.31 11.16
CA VAL A 116 3.66 -10.53 11.00
C VAL A 116 2.32 -10.42 11.73
N LYS A 117 2.32 -9.87 12.96
CA LYS A 117 1.07 -9.63 13.69
C LYS A 117 0.13 -8.69 12.93
N TYR A 118 0.65 -7.61 12.35
CA TYR A 118 -0.16 -6.60 11.65
C TYR A 118 -0.66 -7.12 10.30
N GLU A 119 0.14 -7.89 9.58
CA GLU A 119 -0.24 -8.61 8.37
C GLU A 119 -1.46 -9.50 8.63
N ASN A 120 -1.49 -10.20 9.77
CA ASN A 120 -2.62 -11.06 10.19
C ASN A 120 -3.79 -10.32 10.87
N ALA A 121 -3.82 -8.97 10.88
CA ALA A 121 -4.98 -8.22 11.38
C ALA A 121 -6.23 -8.47 10.51
N PRO A 122 -7.45 -8.35 11.06
CA PRO A 122 -8.65 -8.30 10.24
C PRO A 122 -8.52 -7.22 9.16
N ARG A 123 -8.92 -7.54 7.94
CA ARG A 123 -9.00 -6.59 6.83
C ARG A 123 -10.47 -6.35 6.50
N PRO A 124 -10.85 -5.12 6.12
CA PRO A 124 -12.17 -4.87 5.56
C PRO A 124 -12.36 -5.76 4.32
N GLU A 125 -13.49 -6.45 4.23
CA GLU A 125 -13.86 -7.08 2.96
C GLU A 125 -14.04 -5.98 1.90
N GLU A 126 -13.60 -6.22 0.66
CA GLU A 126 -13.87 -5.29 -0.44
C GLU A 126 -15.39 -5.08 -0.54
N ALA A 127 -15.86 -3.87 -0.25
CA ALA A 127 -17.25 -3.45 -0.42
C ALA A 127 -17.58 -3.19 -1.90
#